data_AF-A0A1V6EA56-F1
#
_entry.id   AF-A0A1V6EA56-F1
#
_cell.length_a   1.000
_cell.length_b   1.000
_cell.length_c   1.000
_cell.angle_alpha   90.00
_cell.angle_beta   90.00
_cell.angle_gamma   90.00
#
_symmetry.space_group_name_H-M   'P 1'
#
loop_
_entity.id
_entity.type
_entity.pdbx_description
1 polymer ?
#
loop_
_entity_poly.entity_id
_entity_poly.type
_entity_poly.pdbx_seq_one_letter_code
_entity_poly.pdbx_strand_id
1 'polypeptide(L)'
;MQTFSYRKNRDLTLSLALLLHDIGKSESQSNEGHRFDKHAELGARRAAKFLSRLGFSEEIQKDVKFLIRYHMMPAALPILPVQKTEELIKDPRFPVLLELFRCDEFSSFKDAERYYDACNMYQSIRRNLRNPYRKADGSKVYASRRSGSHFS
;
A
#
# COMPACT_ATOMS: atom_id res chain seq x y z
N MET A 1 -6.34 16.87 -14.18
CA MET A 1 -6.02 15.62 -13.44
C MET A 1 -7.31 14.87 -13.14
N GLN A 2 -7.63 13.87 -13.95
CA GLN A 2 -8.89 13.11 -13.87
C GLN A 2 -9.01 12.26 -12.60
N THR A 3 -7.89 11.90 -11.97
CA THR A 3 -7.86 11.07 -10.76
C THR A 3 -8.64 11.66 -9.57
N PHE A 4 -8.74 12.99 -9.47
CA PHE A 4 -9.41 13.64 -8.35
C PHE A 4 -10.94 13.49 -8.34
N SER A 5 -11.56 13.19 -9.49
CA SER A 5 -13.01 13.01 -9.60
C SER A 5 -13.51 11.69 -9.02
N TYR A 6 -12.61 10.73 -8.77
CA TYR A 6 -12.95 9.38 -8.31
C TYR A 6 -12.84 9.17 -6.80
N ARG A 7 -12.42 10.20 -6.06
CA ARG A 7 -12.25 10.11 -4.61
C ARG A 7 -13.58 10.11 -3.88
N LYS A 8 -13.74 9.19 -2.93
CA LYS A 8 -14.92 9.14 -2.06
C LYS A 8 -15.01 10.29 -1.06
N ASN A 9 -13.89 10.88 -0.64
CA ASN A 9 -13.85 11.99 0.31
C ASN A 9 -12.71 12.98 0.02
N ARG A 10 -12.84 14.23 0.47
CA ARG A 10 -11.83 15.29 0.35
C ARG A 10 -10.74 15.17 1.43
N ASP A 11 -10.19 13.97 1.56
CA ASP A 11 -9.06 13.74 2.45
C ASP A 11 -7.81 14.45 1.91
N LEU A 12 -7.23 15.34 2.72
CA LEU A 12 -6.09 16.16 2.32
C LEU A 12 -4.87 15.30 2.01
N THR A 13 -4.59 14.28 2.82
CA THR A 13 -3.47 13.36 2.64
C THR A 13 -3.57 12.60 1.32
N LEU A 14 -4.75 12.04 1.02
CA LEU A 14 -5.02 11.39 -0.27
C LEU A 14 -4.90 12.37 -1.44
N SER A 15 -5.35 13.62 -1.26
CA SER A 15 -5.20 14.68 -2.28
C SER A 15 -3.74 14.92 -2.66
N LEU A 16 -2.91 15.12 -1.64
CA LEU A 16 -1.50 15.41 -1.81
C LEU A 16 -0.77 14.21 -2.38
N ALA A 17 -1.11 13.00 -1.93
CA ALA A 17 -0.54 11.77 -2.48
C ALA A 17 -0.90 11.58 -3.96
N LEU A 18 -2.15 11.77 -4.37
CA LEU A 18 -2.55 11.70 -5.80
C LEU A 18 -1.83 12.75 -6.65
N LEU A 19 -1.68 13.96 -6.13
CA LEU A 19 -0.97 15.04 -6.83
C LEU A 19 0.51 14.70 -7.07
N LEU A 20 1.14 13.99 -6.13
CA LEU A 20 2.59 13.84 -6.06
C LEU A 20 3.08 12.40 -6.32
N HIS A 21 2.19 11.42 -6.54
CA HIS A 21 2.57 9.99 -6.59
C HIS A 21 3.69 9.68 -7.60
N ASP A 22 3.66 10.35 -8.75
CA ASP A 22 4.62 10.16 -9.84
C ASP A 22 5.75 11.23 -9.89
N ILE A 23 5.93 12.03 -8.84
CA ILE A 23 6.93 13.13 -8.82
C ILE A 23 8.39 12.64 -9.00
N GLY A 24 8.66 11.37 -8.70
CA GLY A 24 9.98 10.76 -8.89
C GLY A 24 10.23 10.19 -10.30
N LYS A 25 9.24 10.19 -11.19
CA LYS A 25 9.29 9.51 -12.49
C LYS A 25 10.38 10.06 -13.40
N SER A 26 10.50 11.38 -13.49
CA SER A 26 11.48 12.05 -14.36
C SER A 26 12.94 11.76 -13.97
N GLU A 27 13.27 11.69 -12.68
CA GLU A 27 14.62 11.31 -12.23
C GLU A 27 14.92 9.82 -12.45
N SER A 28 13.91 8.96 -12.36
CA SER A 28 14.10 7.52 -12.54
C SER A 28 14.38 7.12 -13.99
N GLN A 29 13.94 7.92 -14.96
CA GLN A 29 14.17 7.65 -16.39
C GLN A 29 15.64 7.75 -16.78
N SER A 30 16.45 8.52 -16.04
CA SER A 30 17.89 8.67 -16.29
C SER A 30 18.75 7.49 -15.80
N ASN A 31 18.19 6.57 -15.00
CA ASN A 31 18.94 5.45 -14.41
C ASN A 31 18.29 4.11 -14.78
N GLU A 32 18.81 3.46 -15.83
CA GLU A 32 18.32 2.22 -16.43
C GLU A 32 18.16 1.04 -15.43
N GLY A 33 17.14 0.19 -15.67
CA GLY A 33 17.01 -1.17 -15.11
C GLY A 33 15.91 -1.40 -14.07
N HIS A 34 15.76 -0.53 -13.06
CA HIS A 34 14.81 -0.72 -11.94
C HIS A 34 13.85 0.47 -11.80
N ARG A 35 13.07 0.73 -12.85
CA ARG A 35 12.26 1.96 -12.97
C ARG A 35 11.12 2.04 -11.95
N PHE A 36 10.52 0.93 -11.52
CA PHE A 36 9.32 0.95 -10.69
C PHE A 36 9.57 1.21 -9.19
N ASP A 37 10.59 0.60 -8.58
CA ASP A 37 10.86 0.84 -7.15
C ASP A 37 11.58 2.17 -6.90
N LYS A 38 12.47 2.58 -7.82
CA LYS A 38 13.27 3.79 -7.63
C LYS A 38 12.44 5.07 -7.68
N HIS A 39 11.48 5.20 -8.59
CA HIS A 39 10.67 6.42 -8.68
C HIS A 39 9.76 6.61 -7.47
N ALA A 40 9.18 5.53 -6.94
CA ALA A 40 8.33 5.60 -5.75
C ALA A 40 9.15 6.03 -4.53
N GLU A 41 10.38 5.50 -4.37
CA GLU A 41 11.25 5.88 -3.25
C GLU A 41 11.79 7.30 -3.36
N LEU A 42 12.27 7.70 -4.54
CA LEU A 42 12.72 9.08 -4.79
C LEU A 42 11.56 10.06 -4.66
N GLY A 43 10.41 9.71 -5.23
CA GLY A 43 9.17 10.49 -5.18
C GLY A 43 8.70 10.73 -3.75
N ALA A 44 8.71 9.69 -2.92
CA ALA A 44 8.33 9.79 -1.51
C ALA A 44 9.22 10.76 -0.73
N ARG A 45 10.55 10.69 -0.92
CA ARG A 45 11.50 11.62 -0.28
C ARG A 45 11.29 13.05 -0.77
N ARG A 46 11.10 13.24 -2.07
CA ARG A 46 10.86 14.56 -2.69
C ARG A 46 9.56 15.19 -2.19
N ALA A 47 8.48 14.41 -2.17
CA ALA A 47 7.18 14.87 -1.71
C ALA A 47 7.23 15.30 -0.24
N ALA A 48 7.85 14.50 0.65
CA ALA A 48 8.00 14.88 2.06
C ALA A 48 8.78 16.20 2.21
N LYS A 49 9.90 16.36 1.49
CA LYS A 49 10.68 17.61 1.51
C LYS A 49 9.90 18.80 0.96
N PHE A 50 9.14 18.60 -0.11
CA PHE A 50 8.30 19.63 -0.71
C PHE A 50 7.20 20.08 0.26
N LEU A 51 6.48 19.15 0.88
CA LEU A 51 5.42 19.44 1.84
C LEU A 51 5.96 20.09 3.13
N SER A 52 7.14 19.66 3.59
CA SER A 52 7.84 20.31 4.71
C SER A 52 8.11 21.80 4.43
N ARG A 53 8.58 22.14 3.23
CA ARG A 53 8.83 23.54 2.83
C ARG A 53 7.56 24.38 2.74
N LEU A 54 6.41 23.73 2.48
CA LEU A 54 5.11 24.38 2.45
C LEU A 54 4.45 24.48 3.83
N GLY A 55 5.09 23.98 4.90
CA GLY A 55 4.59 24.09 6.26
C GLY A 55 3.51 23.07 6.65
N PHE A 56 3.35 21.97 5.89
CA PHE A 56 2.44 20.88 6.31
C PHE A 56 2.97 20.16 7.55
N SER A 57 2.08 19.60 8.37
CA SER A 57 2.46 18.87 9.59
C SER A 57 3.31 17.64 9.28
N GLU A 58 4.13 17.20 10.26
CA GLU A 58 4.93 15.98 10.10
C GLU A 58 4.07 14.73 9.84
N GLU A 59 2.86 14.68 10.42
CA GLU A 59 1.93 13.57 10.23
C GLU A 59 1.50 13.46 8.76
N ILE A 60 1.04 14.58 8.16
CA ILE A 60 0.70 14.62 6.73
C ILE A 60 1.91 14.25 5.87
N GLN A 61 3.10 14.77 6.21
CA GLN A 61 4.31 14.42 5.48
C GLN A 61 4.63 12.92 5.54
N LYS A 62 4.51 12.30 6.73
CA LYS A 62 4.76 10.87 6.94
C LYS A 62 3.76 10.01 6.17
N ASP A 63 2.49 10.40 6.15
CA ASP A 63 1.45 9.64 5.48
C ASP A 63 1.50 9.79 3.96
N VAL A 64 1.69 11.01 3.44
CA VAL A 64 1.90 11.21 2.00
C VAL A 64 3.15 10.46 1.53
N LYS A 65 4.24 10.50 2.31
CA LYS A 65 5.46 9.74 2.00
C LYS A 65 5.18 8.24 1.92
N PHE A 66 4.43 7.69 2.86
CA PHE A 66 4.03 6.28 2.85
C PHE A 66 3.21 5.93 1.60
N LEU A 67 2.18 6.73 1.31
CA LEU A 67 1.30 6.52 0.17
C LEU A 67 2.06 6.53 -1.16
N ILE A 68 2.96 7.49 -1.34
CA ILE A 68 3.79 7.58 -2.56
C ILE A 68 4.80 6.42 -2.63
N ARG A 69 5.42 6.03 -1.50
CA ARG A 69 6.41 4.94 -1.51
C ARG A 69 5.84 3.60 -1.97
N TYR A 70 4.55 3.38 -1.69
CA TYR A 70 3.89 2.10 -1.92
C TYR A 70 2.74 2.17 -2.94
N HIS A 71 2.59 3.26 -3.70
CA HIS A 71 1.43 3.45 -4.58
C HIS A 71 1.22 2.33 -5.62
N MET A 72 2.29 1.65 -6.04
CA MET A 72 2.23 0.49 -6.94
C MET A 72 2.05 -0.87 -6.22
N MET A 73 2.22 -0.93 -4.91
CA MET A 73 2.14 -2.19 -4.15
C MET A 73 0.79 -2.91 -4.28
N PRO A 74 -0.37 -2.21 -4.35
CA PRO A 74 -1.64 -2.89 -4.54
C PRO A 74 -1.69 -3.78 -5.78
N ALA A 75 -1.07 -3.37 -6.88
CA ALA A 75 -0.97 -4.19 -8.09
C ALA A 75 -0.14 -5.47 -7.91
N ALA A 76 0.79 -5.49 -6.96
CA ALA A 76 1.65 -6.63 -6.69
C ALA A 76 1.08 -7.60 -5.65
N LEU A 77 0.02 -7.21 -4.92
CA LEU A 77 -0.62 -8.04 -3.90
C LEU A 77 -1.01 -9.43 -4.38
N PRO A 78 -1.63 -9.62 -5.58
CA PRO A 78 -2.04 -10.95 -6.02
C PRO A 78 -0.85 -11.87 -6.38
N ILE A 79 0.33 -11.28 -6.61
CA ILE A 79 1.51 -11.97 -7.16
C ILE A 79 2.52 -12.30 -6.05
N LEU A 80 2.69 -11.41 -5.08
CA LEU A 80 3.72 -11.54 -4.06
C LEU A 80 3.32 -12.54 -2.96
N PRO A 81 4.30 -13.26 -2.36
CA PRO A 81 4.06 -14.08 -1.17
C PRO A 81 3.48 -13.24 -0.03
N VAL A 82 2.43 -13.76 0.62
CA VAL A 82 1.68 -13.05 1.68
C VAL A 82 2.60 -12.52 2.77
N GLN A 83 3.61 -13.30 3.17
CA GLN A 83 4.57 -12.94 4.22
C GLN A 83 5.35 -11.65 3.92
N LYS A 84 5.59 -11.34 2.62
CA LYS A 84 6.26 -10.09 2.20
C LYS A 84 5.32 -8.89 2.24
N THR A 85 4.01 -9.11 2.17
CA THR A 85 2.98 -8.06 2.12
C THR A 85 2.24 -7.87 3.44
N GLU A 86 2.38 -8.81 4.37
CA GLU A 86 1.63 -8.87 5.62
C GLU A 86 1.82 -7.61 6.46
N GLU A 87 3.06 -7.16 6.65
CA GLU A 87 3.36 -5.96 7.41
C GLU A 87 2.77 -4.69 6.78
N LEU A 88 2.78 -4.61 5.44
CA LEU A 88 2.17 -3.51 4.71
C LEU A 88 0.64 -3.52 4.87
N ILE A 89 0.01 -4.71 4.83
CA ILE A 89 -1.45 -4.89 4.97
C ILE A 89 -1.94 -4.54 6.38
N LYS A 90 -1.11 -4.76 7.41
CA LYS A 90 -1.41 -4.39 8.80
C LYS A 90 -1.33 -2.88 9.04
N ASP A 91 -0.62 -2.13 8.20
CA ASP A 91 -0.49 -0.69 8.35
C ASP A 91 -1.88 -0.02 8.25
N PRO A 92 -2.27 0.83 9.21
CA PRO A 92 -3.58 1.47 9.23
C PRO A 92 -3.85 2.36 8.00
N ARG A 93 -2.81 2.78 7.27
CA ARG A 93 -2.92 3.61 6.06
C ARG A 93 -3.19 2.81 4.79
N PHE A 94 -3.13 1.48 4.86
CA PHE A 94 -3.37 0.62 3.71
C PHE A 94 -4.73 0.82 3.00
N PRO A 95 -5.86 1.05 3.71
CA PRO A 95 -7.12 1.38 3.03
C PRO A 95 -7.03 2.66 2.18
N VAL A 96 -6.29 3.67 2.65
CA VAL A 96 -6.05 4.91 1.89
C VAL A 96 -5.13 4.64 0.70
N LEU A 97 -4.17 3.73 0.85
CA LEU A 97 -3.32 3.27 -0.26
C LEU A 97 -4.13 2.55 -1.36
N LEU A 98 -5.12 1.72 -0.99
CA LEU A 98 -6.04 1.11 -1.95
C LEU A 98 -6.90 2.16 -2.68
N GLU A 99 -7.35 3.20 -1.98
CA GLU A 99 -8.12 4.29 -2.58
C GLU A 99 -7.25 5.14 -3.52
N LEU A 100 -5.98 5.38 -3.17
CA LEU A 100 -4.99 6.01 -4.05
C LEU A 100 -4.85 5.22 -5.35
N PHE A 101 -4.59 3.91 -5.23
CA PHE A 101 -4.42 3.01 -6.38
C PHE A 101 -5.67 2.94 -7.25
N ARG A 102 -6.86 2.92 -6.64
CA ARG A 102 -8.13 3.02 -7.37
C ARG A 102 -8.16 4.28 -8.24
N CYS A 103 -7.92 5.44 -7.64
CA CYS A 103 -8.01 6.70 -8.39
C CYS A 103 -7.00 6.73 -9.55
N ASP A 104 -5.80 6.19 -9.35
CA ASP A 104 -4.76 6.12 -10.37
C ASP A 104 -5.14 5.21 -11.55
N GLU A 105 -5.56 3.96 -11.28
CA GLU A 105 -5.96 3.00 -12.32
C GLU A 105 -7.17 3.50 -13.13
N PHE A 106 -8.20 4.05 -12.46
CA PHE A 106 -9.39 4.62 -13.13
C PHE A 106 -9.08 5.85 -13.99
N SER A 107 -7.97 6.55 -13.72
CA SER A 107 -7.52 7.67 -14.53
C SER A 107 -6.66 7.28 -15.74
N SER A 108 -6.26 6.01 -15.82
CA SER A 108 -5.35 5.49 -16.84
C SER A 108 -6.04 4.80 -18.03
N PHE A 109 -7.37 4.91 -18.19
CA PHE A 109 -8.18 4.19 -19.20
C PHE A 109 -8.02 2.65 -19.18
N LYS A 110 -7.47 2.09 -18.10
CA LYS A 110 -7.33 0.64 -17.90
C LYS A 110 -8.53 0.11 -17.13
N ASP A 111 -8.95 -1.10 -17.47
CA ASP A 111 -10.01 -1.79 -16.75
C ASP A 111 -9.69 -1.90 -15.26
N ALA A 112 -10.70 -1.69 -14.41
CA ALA A 112 -10.56 -1.66 -12.96
C ALA A 112 -10.28 -3.05 -12.31
N GLU A 113 -10.00 -4.07 -13.13
CA GLU A 113 -9.77 -5.46 -12.71
C GLU A 113 -8.66 -5.57 -11.66
N ARG A 114 -7.51 -4.91 -11.90
CA ARG A 114 -6.36 -4.92 -10.96
C ARG A 114 -6.72 -4.34 -9.59
N TYR A 115 -7.60 -3.35 -9.55
CA TYR A 115 -8.10 -2.80 -8.29
C TYR A 115 -8.98 -3.81 -7.54
N TYR A 116 -9.86 -4.51 -8.26
CA TYR A 116 -10.70 -5.54 -7.65
C TYR A 116 -9.89 -6.73 -7.12
N ASP A 117 -8.86 -7.17 -7.87
CA ASP A 117 -7.95 -8.22 -7.42
C ASP A 117 -7.21 -7.84 -6.15
N ALA A 118 -6.68 -6.61 -6.11
CA ALA A 118 -6.03 -6.06 -4.92
C ALA A 118 -6.98 -6.04 -3.71
N CYS A 119 -8.25 -5.63 -3.90
CA CYS A 119 -9.26 -5.64 -2.86
C CYS A 119 -9.58 -7.05 -2.36
N ASN A 120 -9.73 -8.02 -3.26
CA ASN A 120 -10.03 -9.41 -2.93
C ASN A 120 -8.89 -10.04 -2.12
N MET A 121 -7.64 -9.82 -2.55
CA MET A 121 -6.46 -10.30 -1.83
C MET A 121 -6.35 -9.66 -0.44
N TYR A 122 -6.51 -8.34 -0.34
CA TYR A 122 -6.51 -7.62 0.93
C TYR A 122 -7.56 -8.17 1.91
N GLN A 123 -8.79 -8.37 1.45
CA GLN A 123 -9.87 -8.92 2.27
C GLN A 123 -9.59 -10.36 2.71
N SER A 124 -9.03 -11.19 1.83
CA SER A 124 -8.64 -12.57 2.15
C SER A 124 -7.60 -12.61 3.27
N ILE A 125 -6.51 -11.84 3.13
CA ILE A 125 -5.43 -11.78 4.12
C ILE A 125 -5.95 -11.22 5.45
N ARG A 126 -6.76 -10.15 5.43
CA ARG A 126 -7.35 -9.61 6.66
C ARG A 126 -8.29 -10.58 7.35
N ARG A 127 -9.07 -11.37 6.60
CA ARG A 127 -9.93 -12.41 7.17
C ARG A 127 -9.08 -13.47 7.88
N ASN A 128 -7.98 -13.89 7.26
CA ASN A 128 -7.07 -14.87 7.85
C ASN A 128 -6.39 -14.32 9.11
N LEU A 129 -5.89 -13.09 9.08
CA LEU A 129 -5.27 -12.42 10.23
C LEU A 129 -6.21 -12.25 11.44
N ARG A 130 -7.53 -12.16 11.21
CA ARG A 130 -8.53 -12.11 12.29
C ARG A 130 -8.84 -13.48 12.89
N ASN A 131 -8.42 -14.56 12.25
CA ASN A 131 -8.67 -15.92 12.71
C ASN A 131 -7.46 -16.42 13.54
N PRO A 132 -7.60 -16.64 14.86
CA PRO A 132 -6.48 -17.05 15.71
C PRO A 132 -5.90 -18.43 15.37
N TYR A 133 -6.60 -19.22 14.55
CA TYR A 133 -6.17 -20.55 14.12
C TYR A 133 -5.54 -20.56 12.73
N ARG A 134 -5.34 -19.40 12.11
CA ARG A 134 -4.78 -19.26 10.75
C ARG A 134 -3.62 -18.27 10.73
N LYS A 135 -2.63 -18.54 9.89
CA LYS A 135 -1.63 -17.54 9.49
C LYS A 135 -2.20 -16.66 8.38
N ALA A 136 -1.53 -15.55 8.05
CA ALA A 136 -1.95 -14.62 7.01
C ALA A 136 -2.20 -15.28 5.64
N ASP A 137 -1.39 -16.29 5.30
CA ASP A 137 -1.50 -17.09 4.08
C ASP A 137 -2.66 -18.11 4.09
N GLY A 138 -3.40 -18.21 5.19
CA GLY A 138 -4.51 -19.16 5.35
C GLY A 138 -4.09 -20.54 5.82
N SER A 139 -2.80 -20.81 6.05
CA SER A 139 -2.35 -22.06 6.68
C SER A 139 -2.80 -22.16 8.14
N LYS A 140 -2.99 -23.37 8.67
CA LYS A 140 -3.40 -23.57 10.06
C LYS A 140 -2.24 -23.27 11.01
N VAL A 141 -2.52 -22.58 12.11
CA VAL A 141 -1.60 -22.49 13.25
C VAL A 141 -1.71 -23.82 13.99
N TYR A 142 -0.70 -24.68 13.88
CA TYR A 142 -0.62 -25.87 14.72
C TYR A 142 -0.41 -25.39 16.16
N ALA A 143 -1.43 -25.52 17.01
CA ALA A 143 -1.26 -25.38 18.44
C ALA A 143 -0.25 -26.43 18.88
N SER A 144 0.84 -26.02 19.53
CA SER A 144 1.71 -26.99 20.20
C SER A 144 0.83 -27.80 21.14
N ARG A 145 0.82 -29.13 20.98
CA ARG A 145 0.26 -30.01 22.00
C ARG A 145 0.98 -29.61 23.29
N ARG A 146 0.28 -28.99 24.23
CA ARG A 146 0.72 -28.98 25.63
C ARG A 146 0.93 -30.45 25.96
N SER A 147 2.18 -30.88 26.04
CA SER A 147 2.55 -32.12 26.68
C SER A 147 2.01 -32.01 28.09
N GLY A 148 0.84 -32.62 28.33
CA GLY A 148 0.35 -32.83 29.67
C GLY A 148 1.45 -33.57 30.40
N SER A 149 2.06 -32.89 31.37
CA SER A 149 2.90 -33.51 32.38
C SER A 149 2.01 -34.52 33.11
N HIS A 150 2.06 -35.78 32.65
CA HIS A 150 1.48 -36.90 33.36
C HIS A 150 2.33 -37.12 34.61
N PHE A 151 1.65 -37.04 35.76
CA PHE A 151 1.93 -37.73 37.01
C PHE A 151 3.15 -38.66 37.03
N SER A 152 4.07 -38.40 37.96
CA SER A 152 4.46 -39.33 39.04
C SER A 152 5.15 -38.55 40.16
#